data_AF-A0A1N7Q0T0-F1
#
_entry.id   AF-A0A1N7Q0T0-F1
#
_cell.length_a   1.000
_cell.length_b   1.000
_cell.length_c   1.000
_cell.angle_alpha   90.00
_cell.angle_beta   90.00
_cell.angle_gamma   90.00
#
_symmetry.space_group_name_H-M   'P 1'
#
loop_
_entity.id
_entity.type
_entity.pdbx_description
1 polymer ?
#
loop_
_entity_poly.entity_id
_entity_poly.type
_entity_poly.pdbx_seq_one_letter_code
_entity_poly.pdbx_strand_id
1 'polypeptide(L)'
;MNITKMTNGPVIDWALDGAALTFAGALTVDLEAEARDVGRAITVFVDAAGMPSFEGEKYAAVIVVPPRQYTESEVDEEAVIVPLAINLDAVQLQLWALPTSEG
;
A
#
# COMPACT_ATOMS: atom_id res chain seq x y z
N MET A 1 5.43 3.95 -7.90
CA MET A 1 4.12 3.38 -7.50
C MET A 1 3.10 3.59 -8.60
N ASN A 2 2.30 2.57 -8.92
CA ASN A 2 1.25 2.64 -9.95
C ASN A 2 -0.12 2.90 -9.30
N ILE A 3 -0.81 3.96 -9.72
CA ILE A 3 -2.05 4.39 -9.11
C ILE A 3 -3.20 4.22 -10.10
N THR A 4 -4.26 3.53 -9.67
CA THR A 4 -5.45 3.27 -10.49
C THR A 4 -6.70 3.68 -9.75
N LYS A 5 -7.53 4.54 -10.36
CA LYS A 5 -8.88 4.82 -9.87
C LYS A 5 -9.84 3.78 -10.42
N MET A 6 -10.49 3.05 -9.52
CA MET A 6 -11.40 1.95 -9.84
C MET A 6 -12.82 2.44 -10.15
N THR A 7 -13.21 3.58 -9.57
CA THR A 7 -14.51 4.21 -9.81
C THR A 7 -14.35 5.72 -9.99
N ASN A 8 -15.37 6.36 -10.57
CA ASN A 8 -15.41 7.82 -10.74
C ASN A 8 -15.91 8.49 -9.45
N GLY A 9 -15.20 9.52 -8.99
CA GLY A 9 -15.58 10.30 -7.81
C GLY A 9 -14.35 10.75 -6.99
N PRO A 10 -14.58 11.48 -5.89
CA PRO A 10 -13.53 11.82 -4.94
C PRO A 10 -13.01 10.55 -4.26
N VAL A 11 -11.69 10.41 -4.18
CA VAL A 11 -11.00 9.29 -3.50
C VAL A 11 -10.44 9.77 -2.18
N ILE A 12 -10.11 8.84 -1.28
CA ILE A 12 -9.43 9.18 -0.02
C ILE A 12 -8.11 9.93 -0.30
N ASP A 13 -7.80 10.93 0.52
CA ASP A 13 -6.49 11.57 0.50
C ASP A 13 -5.40 10.57 0.90
N TRP A 14 -4.29 10.57 0.18
CA TRP A 14 -3.16 9.71 0.47
C TRP A 14 -1.84 10.42 0.21
N ALA A 15 -0.80 10.02 0.94
CA ALA A 15 0.55 10.51 0.78
C ALA A 15 1.53 9.34 0.92
N LEU A 16 2.62 9.37 0.14
CA LEU A 16 3.72 8.42 0.24
C LEU A 16 4.98 9.18 0.64
N ASP A 17 5.58 8.81 1.76
CA ASP A 17 6.89 9.30 2.20
C ASP A 17 7.84 8.11 2.42
N GLY A 18 8.84 7.99 1.54
CA GLY A 18 9.63 6.76 1.45
C GLY A 18 8.73 5.53 1.18
N ALA A 19 8.75 4.56 2.09
CA ALA A 19 7.89 3.37 2.05
C ALA A 19 6.61 3.51 2.92
N ALA A 20 6.40 4.65 3.58
CA ALA A 20 5.23 4.88 4.42
C ALA A 20 4.08 5.48 3.60
N LEU A 21 3.01 4.71 3.40
CA LEU A 21 1.79 5.15 2.74
C LEU A 21 0.74 5.54 3.77
N THR A 22 0.37 6.81 3.83
CA THR A 22 -0.59 7.36 4.80
C THR A 22 -1.90 7.75 4.10
N PHE A 23 -3.03 7.34 4.67
CA PHE A 23 -4.38 7.69 4.25
C PHE A 23 -5.00 8.68 5.24
N ALA A 24 -5.57 9.77 4.71
CA ALA A 24 -6.23 10.84 5.46
C ALA A 24 -5.44 11.37 6.68
N GLY A 25 -4.10 11.24 6.67
CA GLY A 25 -3.25 11.58 7.81
C GLY A 25 -3.44 10.70 9.05
N ALA A 26 -4.24 9.64 8.99
CA ALA A 26 -4.69 8.88 10.15
C ALA A 26 -4.22 7.41 10.14
N LEU A 27 -4.18 6.77 8.97
CA LEU A 27 -3.78 5.37 8.82
C LEU A 27 -2.52 5.28 7.98
N THR A 28 -1.44 4.76 8.56
CA THR A 28 -0.15 4.57 7.86
C THR A 28 0.15 3.09 7.70
N VAL A 29 0.57 2.71 6.49
CA VAL A 29 1.06 1.38 6.12
C VAL A 29 2.53 1.51 5.74
N ASP A 30 3.41 0.80 6.45
CA ASP A 30 4.80 0.65 6.05
C ASP A 30 4.92 -0.47 5.02
N LEU A 31 5.09 -0.10 3.75
CA LEU A 31 5.13 -1.05 2.64
C LEU A 31 6.36 -1.96 2.70
N GLU A 32 7.46 -1.49 3.29
CA GLU A 32 8.69 -2.29 3.43
C GLU A 32 8.52 -3.36 4.50
N ALA A 33 7.91 -3.02 5.63
CA ALA A 33 7.56 -3.98 6.69
C ALA A 33 6.53 -5.02 6.20
N GLU A 34 5.64 -4.63 5.29
CA GLU A 34 4.62 -5.50 4.72
C GLU A 34 5.12 -6.40 3.58
N ALA A 35 6.30 -6.12 3.00
CA ALA A 35 6.89 -6.92 1.93
C ALA A 35 7.24 -8.34 2.42
N ARG A 36 6.74 -9.37 1.72
CA ARG A 36 6.96 -10.79 2.00
C ARG A 36 7.45 -11.51 0.75
N ASP A 37 7.85 -12.76 0.87
CA ASP A 37 8.28 -13.60 -0.28
C ASP A 37 7.15 -13.86 -1.29
N VAL A 38 5.90 -13.59 -0.88
CA VAL A 38 4.73 -13.62 -1.74
C VAL A 38 4.09 -12.24 -1.77
N GLY A 39 3.48 -11.89 -2.91
CA GLY A 39 2.73 -10.66 -3.05
C GLY A 39 1.52 -10.64 -2.11
N ARG A 40 1.19 -9.46 -1.58
CA ARG A 40 0.10 -9.28 -0.62
C ARG A 40 -0.79 -8.11 -1.00
N ALA A 41 -2.10 -8.32 -0.88
CA ALA A 41 -3.08 -7.25 -0.94
C ALA A 41 -3.44 -6.79 0.47
N ILE A 42 -3.45 -5.48 0.69
CA ILE A 42 -3.88 -4.83 1.93
C ILE A 42 -5.07 -3.94 1.58
N THR A 43 -6.21 -4.20 2.20
CA THR A 43 -7.43 -3.44 1.96
C THR A 43 -7.58 -2.36 3.02
N VAL A 44 -7.91 -1.15 2.57
CA VAL A 44 -8.27 -0.02 3.42
C VAL A 44 -9.73 0.32 3.19
N PHE A 45 -10.47 0.37 4.28
CA PHE A 45 -11.86 0.77 4.34
C PHE A 45 -11.98 2.18 4.89
N VAL A 46 -13.16 2.77 4.75
CA VAL A 46 -13.55 4.03 5.40
C VAL A 46 -14.88 3.87 6.10
N ASP A 47 -15.03 4.52 7.25
CA ASP A 47 -16.31 4.64 7.93
C ASP A 47 -17.17 5.79 7.34
N ALA A 48 -18.32 6.06 7.98
CA ALA A 48 -19.21 7.13 7.56
C ALA A 48 -18.62 8.55 7.77
N ALA A 49 -17.61 8.70 8.63
CA ALA A 49 -16.89 9.95 8.86
C ALA A 49 -15.69 10.11 7.91
N GLY A 50 -15.42 9.12 7.04
CA GLY A 50 -14.25 9.10 6.15
C GLY A 50 -12.96 8.69 6.85
N MET A 51 -13.03 8.14 8.08
CA MET A 51 -11.87 7.66 8.80
C MET A 51 -11.39 6.32 8.22
N PRO A 52 -10.11 6.20 7.82
CA PRO A 52 -9.59 4.97 7.27
C PRO A 52 -9.29 3.90 8.33
N SER A 53 -9.54 2.64 7.99
CA SER A 53 -9.28 1.46 8.83
C SER A 53 -8.94 0.23 7.99
N PHE A 54 -8.38 -0.81 8.61
CA PHE A 54 -8.19 -2.13 7.95
C PHE A 54 -9.42 -3.03 8.01
N GLU A 55 -10.46 -2.60 8.72
CA GLU A 55 -11.71 -3.32 8.88
C GLU A 55 -12.88 -2.38 8.58
N GLY A 56 -13.82 -2.82 7.76
CA GLY A 56 -14.99 -2.01 7.42
C GLY A 56 -15.77 -2.60 6.25
N GLU A 57 -16.78 -1.85 5.82
CA GLU A 57 -17.71 -2.30 4.77
C GLU A 57 -17.51 -1.56 3.45
N LYS A 58 -16.97 -0.33 3.50
CA LYS A 58 -16.81 0.53 2.32
C LYS A 58 -15.35 0.61 1.92
N TYR A 59 -15.04 0.12 0.72
CA TYR A 59 -13.69 0.15 0.17
C TYR A 59 -13.24 1.59 -0.12
N ALA A 60 -12.04 1.94 0.34
CA ALA A 60 -11.37 3.19 -0.04
C ALA A 60 -10.13 2.93 -0.88
N ALA A 61 -9.32 1.94 -0.49
CA ALA A 61 -8.13 1.57 -1.24
C ALA A 61 -7.80 0.09 -1.13
N VAL A 62 -7.07 -0.43 -2.12
CA VAL A 62 -6.37 -1.72 -2.05
C VAL A 62 -4.93 -1.48 -2.49
N ILE A 63 -4.01 -1.89 -1.64
CA ILE A 63 -2.57 -1.81 -1.87
C ILE A 63 -2.10 -3.19 -2.25
N VAL A 64 -1.48 -3.35 -3.42
CA VAL A 64 -0.81 -4.59 -3.81
C VAL A 64 0.69 -4.40 -3.65
N VAL A 65 1.24 -5.04 -2.62
CA VAL A 65 2.67 -5.07 -2.33
C VAL A 65 3.29 -6.23 -3.11
N PRO A 66 4.32 -5.99 -3.93
CA PRO A 66 4.97 -7.03 -4.72
C PRO A 66 5.72 -8.02 -3.83
N PRO A 67 6.02 -9.23 -4.33
CA PRO A 67 6.96 -10.12 -3.66
C PRO A 67 8.30 -9.46 -3.42
N ARG A 68 8.91 -9.79 -2.28
CA ARG A 68 10.26 -9.37 -1.91
C ARG A 68 11.26 -9.92 -2.92
N GLN A 69 12.19 -9.06 -3.32
CA GLN A 69 13.28 -9.41 -4.20
C GLN A 69 14.56 -9.60 -3.40
N TYR A 70 15.45 -10.43 -3.93
CA TYR A 70 16.71 -10.78 -3.30
C TYR A 70 17.84 -10.58 -4.31
N THR A 71 19.01 -10.25 -3.81
CA THR A 71 20.25 -10.21 -4.58
C THR A 71 21.31 -11.04 -3.89
N GLU A 72 22.26 -11.54 -4.66
CA GLU A 72 23.51 -12.04 -4.13
C GLU A 72 24.38 -10.86 -3.70
N SER A 73 25.01 -10.98 -2.54
CA SER A 73 25.99 -10.03 -2.01
C SER A 73 27.16 -10.82 -1.45
N GLU A 74 28.38 -10.32 -1.61
CA GLU A 74 29.56 -10.92 -0.99
C GLU A 74 29.74 -10.31 0.40
N VAL A 75 29.77 -11.16 1.43
CA VAL A 75 30.03 -10.78 2.82
C VAL A 75 31.12 -11.72 3.34
N ASP A 76 32.26 -11.17 3.75
CA ASP A 76 33.41 -11.94 4.24
C ASP A 76 33.86 -13.08 3.28
N GLU A 77 33.99 -12.77 1.99
CA GLU A 77 34.40 -13.72 0.93
C GLU A 77 33.40 -14.88 0.67
N GLU A 78 32.19 -14.82 1.25
CA GLU A 78 31.09 -15.75 1.01
C GLU A 78 29.92 -15.05 0.28
N ALA A 79 29.37 -15.74 -0.72
CA ALA A 79 28.16 -15.28 -1.39
C ALA A 79 26.94 -15.55 -0.51
N VAL A 80 26.27 -14.49 -0.05
CA VAL A 80 25.05 -14.55 0.74
C VAL A 80 23.88 -13.92 -0.02
N ILE A 81 22.68 -14.46 0.19
CA ILE A 81 21.45 -13.92 -0.39
C ILE A 81 20.86 -12.92 0.59
N VAL A 82 20.71 -11.67 0.17
CA VAL A 82 20.18 -10.57 0.99
C VAL A 82 18.91 -9.95 0.37
N PRO A 83 17.95 -9.53 1.20
CA PRO A 83 16.75 -8.87 0.69
C PRO A 83 17.08 -7.49 0.12
N LEU A 84 16.48 -7.17 -1.03
CA LEU A 84 16.50 -5.83 -1.59
C LEU A 84 15.42 -4.96 -0.94
N ALA A 85 15.66 -3.64 -0.93
CA ALA A 85 14.64 -2.66 -0.57
C ALA A 85 13.41 -2.80 -1.47
N ILE A 86 12.24 -2.43 -0.94
CA ILE A 86 11.00 -2.57 -1.70
C ILE A 86 11.03 -1.76 -3.00
N ASN A 87 10.67 -2.40 -4.11
CA ASN A 87 10.46 -1.72 -5.38
C ASN A 87 9.08 -1.01 -5.37
N LEU A 88 9.08 0.26 -4.99
CA LEU A 88 7.87 1.09 -4.95
C LEU A 88 7.23 1.28 -6.32
N ASP A 89 7.97 1.12 -7.43
CA ASP A 89 7.41 1.17 -8.78
C ASP A 89 6.63 -0.09 -9.17
N ALA A 90 6.82 -1.19 -8.46
CA ALA A 90 6.02 -2.39 -8.59
C ALA A 90 4.78 -2.41 -7.69
N VAL A 91 4.69 -1.52 -6.69
CA VAL A 91 3.50 -1.38 -5.83
C VAL A 91 2.33 -0.83 -6.64
N GLN A 92 1.14 -1.40 -6.43
CA GLN A 92 -0.11 -0.89 -6.99
C GLN A 92 -0.99 -0.30 -5.89
N LEU A 93 -1.54 0.87 -6.14
CA LEU A 93 -2.55 1.52 -5.31
C LEU A 93 -3.84 1.66 -6.12
N GLN A 94 -4.84 0.87 -5.76
CA GLN A 94 -6.17 0.92 -6.35
C GLN A 94 -7.08 1.74 -5.43
N LEU A 95 -7.79 2.73 -5.97
CA LEU A 95 -8.59 3.68 -5.19
C LEU A 95 -10.05 3.64 -5.63
N TRP A 96 -10.96 3.58 -4.67
CA TRP A 96 -12.39 3.68 -4.89
C TRP A 96 -12.89 5.06 -4.48
N ALA A 97 -13.89 5.54 -5.20
CA ALA A 97 -14.62 6.73 -4.82
C ALA A 97 -15.25 6.54 -3.43
N LEU A 98 -15.07 7.53 -2.58
CA LEU A 98 -15.66 7.59 -1.26
C LEU A 98 -17.19 7.61 -1.37
N PRO A 99 -17.91 7.04 -0.39
CA PRO A 99 -19.36 7.20 -0.34
C PRO A 99 -19.69 8.69 -0.30
N THR A 100 -20.35 9.20 -1.33
CA THR A 100 -20.94 10.53 -1.27
C THR A 100 -21.94 10.51 -0.11
N SER A 101 -21.79 11.40 0.87
CA SER A 101 -22.89 11.71 1.76
C SER A 101 -23.98 12.33 0.89
N GLU A 102 -24.90 11.51 0.39
CA GLU A 102 -26.18 11.99 -0.12
C GLU A 102 -26.84 12.68 1.09
N GLY A 103 -26.77 14.01 1.09
CA GLY A 103 -27.41 14.88 2.08
C GLY A 103 -28.90 15.01 1.83
#